data_AF-A0A3E1P8V7-F1
#
_entry.id   AF-A0A3E1P8V7-F1
#
_cell.length_a   1.000
_cell.length_b   1.000
_cell.length_c   1.000
_cell.angle_alpha   90.00
_cell.angle_beta   90.00
_cell.angle_gamma   90.00
#
_symmetry.space_group_name_H-M   'P 1'
#
loop_
_entity.id
_entity.type
_entity.pdbx_description
1 polymer ?
#
loop_
_entity_poly.entity_id
_entity_poly.type
_entity_poly.pdbx_seq_one_letter_code
_entity_poly.pdbx_strand_id
1 'polypeptide(L)'
;MTPRKSANERKVTTYRPFSKITNHIDPMVLYTFLALLGISIIILAFQVTGREDCSQISIELASRNNAGKHTSFSTGEVITFKAATTAADNSGLTWDFGDSTATTSGLQVYHAFTKAGTYMVTLSHGKCTWHQEVIIINALADNTPAPAADLYPTIDGPEEVLAGRPVTFTNSTSNARTWQWQLLQRGAEVHSGRAVTYTFSSPGERILSLIINGDSSKMVTKHIMVFPAQSNHQVPDFTPMPFPEENKTPEPTPVPAVPEKPKVPSVSDDEFKFMLSQVVDKQKNASDFSAYLCENINARVLLNDKDTDTFSHFCSRIRGKRRFKIEVVNLIKDQNGCVKEIRVRYDKKFLGIF
;
A
#
# COMPACT_ATOMS: atom_id res chain seq x y z
N MET A 1 105.00 -34.23 7.14
CA MET A 1 103.54 -34.34 7.33
C MET A 1 102.87 -33.26 6.49
N THR A 2 102.30 -33.64 5.35
CA THR A 2 101.47 -32.80 4.46
C THR A 2 100.51 -33.74 3.71
N PRO A 3 99.31 -33.27 3.32
CA PRO A 3 98.14 -34.15 3.22
C PRO A 3 98.02 -34.94 1.91
N ARG A 4 97.24 -36.04 1.98
CA ARG A 4 96.84 -36.89 0.84
C ARG A 4 96.21 -36.06 -0.28
N LYS A 5 96.67 -36.25 -1.52
CA LYS A 5 95.90 -35.92 -2.73
C LYS A 5 94.55 -36.65 -2.68
N SER A 6 93.46 -35.91 -2.89
CA SER A 6 92.14 -36.48 -3.10
C SER A 6 92.11 -37.26 -4.41
N ALA A 7 91.45 -38.43 -4.40
CA ALA A 7 91.32 -39.26 -5.58
C ALA A 7 90.25 -38.70 -6.52
N ASN A 8 90.67 -38.42 -7.76
CA ASN A 8 89.86 -38.33 -8.98
C ASN A 8 88.45 -37.73 -8.84
N GLU A 9 88.40 -36.43 -9.12
CA GLU A 9 87.25 -35.70 -9.64
C GLU A 9 86.40 -36.57 -10.59
N ARG A 10 85.22 -36.96 -10.11
CA ARG A 10 84.30 -37.83 -10.84
C ARG A 10 83.67 -37.01 -11.96
N LYS A 11 84.16 -37.16 -13.21
CA LYS A 11 83.55 -36.54 -14.39
C LYS A 11 82.04 -36.78 -14.36
N VAL A 12 81.27 -35.72 -14.14
CA VAL A 12 79.81 -35.74 -14.23
C VAL A 12 79.46 -35.80 -15.70
N THR A 13 79.41 -37.00 -16.26
CA THR A 13 78.79 -37.25 -17.56
C THR A 13 77.32 -36.87 -17.45
N THR A 14 76.99 -35.70 -17.99
CA THR A 14 75.61 -35.22 -18.12
C THR A 14 74.91 -36.13 -19.13
N TYR A 15 74.30 -37.19 -18.62
CA TYR A 15 73.49 -38.11 -19.39
C TYR A 15 72.31 -37.33 -19.99
N ARG A 16 72.35 -37.09 -21.30
CA ARG A 16 71.21 -36.56 -22.07
C ARG A 16 70.41 -37.76 -22.58
N PRO A 17 69.30 -38.16 -21.92
CA PRO A 17 68.61 -39.43 -22.22
C PRO A 17 68.02 -39.57 -23.63
N PHE A 18 67.96 -38.48 -24.42
CA PHE A 18 67.18 -38.43 -25.66
C PHE A 18 67.99 -38.53 -26.97
N SER A 19 69.33 -38.58 -26.94
CA SER A 19 70.14 -38.49 -28.17
C SER A 19 70.18 -39.74 -29.06
N LYS A 20 69.40 -40.79 -28.76
CA LYS A 20 69.36 -42.05 -29.55
C LYS A 20 68.00 -42.40 -30.14
N ILE A 21 66.93 -41.64 -29.87
CA ILE A 21 65.58 -41.93 -30.37
C ILE A 21 65.36 -41.38 -31.80
N THR A 22 66.16 -40.39 -32.21
CA THR A 22 65.95 -39.61 -33.45
C THR A 22 66.52 -40.22 -34.73
N ASN A 23 67.21 -41.38 -34.68
CA ASN A 23 67.88 -41.95 -35.87
C ASN A 23 67.02 -42.87 -36.74
N HIS A 24 65.80 -43.22 -36.31
CA HIS A 24 64.87 -44.09 -37.04
C HIS A 24 63.51 -43.44 -37.34
N ILE A 25 63.36 -42.15 -37.04
CA ILE A 25 62.13 -41.39 -37.26
C ILE A 25 62.43 -40.35 -38.33
N ASP A 26 61.63 -40.36 -39.41
CA ASP A 26 61.72 -39.35 -40.46
C ASP A 26 61.53 -37.95 -39.85
N PRO A 27 62.46 -36.99 -40.08
CA PRO A 27 62.32 -35.64 -39.55
C PRO A 27 61.00 -34.96 -39.97
N MET A 28 60.46 -35.24 -41.17
CA MET A 28 59.16 -34.71 -41.57
C MET A 28 58.02 -35.24 -40.69
N VAL A 29 58.07 -36.50 -40.28
CA VAL A 29 57.09 -37.09 -39.35
C VAL A 29 57.22 -36.46 -37.96
N LEU A 30 58.45 -36.18 -37.49
CA LEU A 30 58.65 -35.46 -36.24
C LEU A 30 58.08 -34.03 -36.29
N TYR A 31 58.28 -33.31 -37.40
CA TYR A 31 57.72 -31.97 -37.58
C TYR A 31 56.19 -31.96 -37.65
N THR A 32 55.55 -32.95 -38.30
CA THR A 32 54.07 -33.03 -38.31
C THR A 32 53.50 -33.36 -36.93
N PHE A 33 54.13 -34.25 -36.15
CA PHE A 33 53.72 -34.49 -34.76
C PHE A 33 53.87 -33.24 -33.88
N LEU A 34 54.97 -32.49 -34.00
CA LEU A 34 55.15 -31.24 -33.27
C LEU A 34 54.16 -30.15 -33.70
N ALA A 35 53.84 -30.05 -35.00
CA ALA A 35 52.83 -29.12 -35.51
C ALA A 35 51.41 -29.47 -34.99
N LEU A 36 51.02 -30.75 -35.01
CA LEU A 36 49.74 -31.21 -34.47
C LEU A 36 49.64 -30.99 -32.96
N LEU A 37 50.73 -31.20 -32.22
CA LEU A 37 50.79 -30.92 -30.78
C LEU A 37 50.69 -29.41 -30.50
N GLY A 38 51.34 -28.56 -31.31
CA GLY A 38 51.20 -27.10 -31.23
C GLY A 38 49.77 -26.62 -31.51
N ILE A 39 49.13 -27.13 -32.58
CA ILE A 39 47.72 -26.83 -32.91
C ILE A 39 46.79 -27.29 -31.78
N SER A 40 47.01 -28.49 -31.22
CA SER A 40 46.26 -29.01 -30.09
C SER A 40 46.38 -28.08 -28.87
N ILE A 41 47.60 -27.64 -28.51
CA ILE A 41 47.83 -26.70 -27.40
C ILE A 41 47.14 -25.35 -27.66
N ILE A 42 47.14 -24.83 -28.89
CA ILE A 42 46.45 -23.57 -29.23
C ILE A 42 44.93 -23.72 -29.06
N ILE A 43 44.35 -24.83 -29.54
CA ILE A 43 42.92 -25.12 -29.36
C ILE A 43 42.57 -25.26 -27.87
N LEU A 44 43.41 -25.96 -27.10
CA LEU A 44 43.21 -26.17 -25.66
C LEU A 44 43.34 -24.84 -24.89
N ALA A 45 44.32 -24.00 -25.23
CA ALA A 45 44.47 -22.67 -24.66
C ALA A 45 43.25 -21.78 -24.94
N PHE A 46 42.75 -21.77 -26.19
CA PHE A 46 41.53 -21.03 -26.56
C PHE A 46 40.29 -21.52 -25.79
N GLN A 47 40.14 -22.85 -25.65
CA GLN A 47 39.07 -23.46 -24.84
C GLN A 47 39.18 -23.11 -23.35
N VAL A 48 40.39 -23.02 -22.79
CA VAL A 48 40.62 -22.63 -21.39
C VAL A 48 40.30 -21.14 -21.18
N THR A 49 40.69 -20.25 -22.10
CA THR A 49 40.37 -18.81 -22.00
C THR A 49 38.88 -18.48 -22.19
N GLY A 50 38.10 -19.38 -22.78
CA GLY A 50 36.66 -19.19 -23.02
C GLY A 50 35.73 -19.72 -21.94
N ARG A 51 36.25 -20.26 -20.83
CA ARG A 51 35.46 -20.92 -19.78
C ARG A 51 34.95 -19.91 -18.74
N GLU A 52 33.63 -19.73 -18.67
CA GLU A 52 32.96 -19.05 -17.56
C GLU A 52 32.64 -20.08 -16.46
N ASP A 53 33.13 -19.87 -15.23
CA ASP A 53 32.91 -20.78 -14.10
C ASP A 53 31.53 -20.60 -13.48
N CYS A 54 30.52 -21.28 -14.04
CA CYS A 54 29.12 -21.24 -13.58
C CYS A 54 28.86 -21.97 -12.22
N SER A 55 29.88 -22.20 -11.40
CA SER A 55 29.83 -23.09 -10.22
C SER A 55 29.40 -22.42 -8.90
N GLN A 56 29.12 -21.12 -8.91
CA GLN A 56 28.98 -20.30 -7.69
C GLN A 56 27.57 -19.72 -7.42
N ILE A 57 26.52 -20.23 -8.05
CA ILE A 57 25.14 -19.79 -7.79
C ILE A 57 24.21 -20.98 -7.55
N SER A 58 23.40 -20.89 -6.50
CA SER A 58 22.27 -21.80 -6.23
C SER A 58 20.98 -21.00 -6.05
N ILE A 59 19.85 -21.62 -6.40
CA ILE A 59 18.51 -21.02 -6.26
C ILE A 59 17.95 -21.43 -4.90
N GLU A 60 17.70 -20.44 -4.03
CA GLU A 60 16.97 -20.59 -2.78
C GLU A 60 15.51 -20.19 -2.97
N LEU A 61 14.59 -20.99 -2.41
CA LEU A 61 13.15 -20.74 -2.43
C LEU A 61 12.62 -20.65 -1.00
N ALA A 62 11.76 -19.66 -0.74
CA ALA A 62 11.11 -19.49 0.54
C ALA A 62 9.68 -18.95 0.38
N SER A 63 8.78 -19.38 1.25
CA SER A 63 7.42 -18.83 1.36
C SER A 63 7.04 -18.68 2.84
N ARG A 64 6.01 -17.88 3.13
CA ARG A 64 5.40 -17.76 4.46
C ARG A 64 4.95 -19.12 5.02
N ASN A 65 4.50 -20.03 4.16
CA ASN A 65 3.99 -21.35 4.57
C ASN A 65 5.08 -22.44 4.57
N ASN A 66 6.20 -22.21 3.86
CA ASN A 66 7.30 -23.17 3.69
C ASN A 66 8.65 -22.47 3.91
N ALA A 67 9.14 -22.52 5.15
CA ALA A 67 10.39 -21.89 5.59
C ALA A 67 11.64 -22.76 5.35
N GLY A 68 11.74 -23.41 4.18
CA GLY A 68 12.95 -24.12 3.75
C GLY A 68 12.70 -25.27 2.78
N LYS A 69 13.60 -25.41 1.79
CA LYS A 69 13.91 -26.56 0.91
C LYS A 69 12.78 -27.41 0.28
N HIS A 70 11.52 -27.06 0.43
CA HIS A 70 10.41 -27.66 -0.30
C HIS A 70 10.28 -27.00 -1.67
N THR A 71 10.18 -27.81 -2.73
CA THR A 71 9.90 -27.35 -4.11
C THR A 71 8.41 -27.29 -4.42
N SER A 72 7.55 -27.67 -3.47
CA SER A 72 6.09 -27.74 -3.60
C SER A 72 5.38 -26.56 -2.93
N PHE A 73 4.56 -25.82 -3.67
CA PHE A 73 3.79 -24.65 -3.20
C PHE A 73 2.35 -24.66 -3.75
N SER A 74 1.49 -23.79 -3.23
CA SER A 74 0.09 -23.69 -3.66
C SER A 74 -0.13 -22.63 -4.75
N THR A 75 -1.16 -22.80 -5.58
CA THR A 75 -1.61 -21.75 -6.51
C THR A 75 -1.93 -20.44 -5.80
N GLY A 76 -1.40 -19.32 -6.29
CA GLY A 76 -1.58 -17.99 -5.69
C GLY A 76 -0.67 -17.69 -4.48
N GLU A 77 0.15 -18.64 -4.05
CA GLU A 77 1.16 -18.43 -3.01
C GLU A 77 2.33 -17.58 -3.53
N VAL A 78 2.73 -16.55 -2.77
CA VAL A 78 3.88 -15.70 -3.12
C VAL A 78 5.16 -16.38 -2.68
N ILE A 79 5.94 -16.84 -3.66
CA ILE A 79 7.23 -17.50 -3.48
C ILE A 79 8.34 -16.46 -3.65
N THR A 80 9.28 -16.45 -2.71
CA THR A 80 10.52 -15.68 -2.80
C THR A 80 11.58 -16.54 -3.46
N PHE A 81 12.15 -16.04 -4.55
CA PHE A 81 13.27 -16.63 -5.26
C PHE A 81 14.51 -15.80 -5.00
N LYS A 82 15.60 -16.45 -4.58
CA LYS A 82 16.86 -15.77 -4.24
C LYS A 82 18.02 -16.52 -4.87
N ALA A 83 18.91 -15.79 -5.54
CA ALA A 83 20.17 -16.32 -6.01
C ALA A 83 21.18 -16.26 -4.85
N ALA A 84 21.48 -17.41 -4.27
CA ALA A 84 22.56 -17.54 -3.30
C ALA A 84 23.87 -17.67 -4.06
N THR A 85 24.71 -16.63 -3.95
CA THR A 85 26.04 -16.59 -4.55
C THR A 85 27.08 -16.04 -3.59
N THR A 86 28.32 -16.47 -3.77
CA THR A 86 29.51 -15.92 -3.11
C THR A 86 30.20 -14.83 -3.95
N ALA A 87 29.75 -14.58 -5.18
CA ALA A 87 30.32 -13.58 -6.05
C ALA A 87 29.93 -12.16 -5.60
N ALA A 88 30.86 -11.21 -5.74
CA ALA A 88 30.62 -9.80 -5.40
C ALA A 88 29.76 -9.07 -6.45
N ASP A 89 29.69 -9.59 -7.69
CA ASP A 89 28.85 -9.04 -8.74
C ASP A 89 27.47 -9.70 -8.72
N ASN A 90 26.46 -8.90 -8.37
CA ASN A 90 25.05 -9.28 -8.32
C ASN A 90 24.25 -8.61 -9.46
N SER A 91 24.93 -7.99 -10.43
CA SER A 91 24.30 -7.39 -11.61
C SER A 91 24.02 -8.44 -12.69
N GLY A 92 23.09 -8.19 -13.60
CA GLY A 92 22.83 -9.09 -14.75
C GLY A 92 22.10 -10.41 -14.47
N LEU A 93 21.65 -10.66 -13.23
CA LEU A 93 20.81 -11.81 -12.88
C LEU A 93 19.37 -11.65 -13.41
N THR A 94 18.91 -12.57 -14.26
CA THR A 94 17.55 -12.59 -14.83
C THR A 94 16.85 -13.91 -14.57
N TRP A 95 15.58 -13.86 -14.15
CA TRP A 95 14.71 -14.98 -13.85
C TRP A 95 13.62 -15.14 -14.90
N ASP A 96 13.42 -16.36 -15.38
CA ASP A 96 12.24 -16.84 -16.11
C ASP A 96 11.53 -17.88 -15.22
N PHE A 97 10.23 -17.74 -15.03
CA PHE A 97 9.46 -18.66 -14.17
C PHE A 97 8.85 -19.84 -14.93
N GLY A 98 8.94 -19.87 -16.27
CA GLY A 98 8.44 -20.97 -17.10
C GLY A 98 6.90 -21.05 -17.23
N ASP A 99 6.17 -20.05 -16.74
CA ASP A 99 4.70 -20.00 -16.71
C ASP A 99 4.11 -18.99 -17.72
N SER A 100 4.92 -18.54 -18.68
CA SER A 100 4.65 -17.48 -19.66
C SER A 100 4.55 -16.05 -19.12
N THR A 101 4.90 -15.81 -17.84
CA THR A 101 5.04 -14.44 -17.32
C THR A 101 6.35 -13.77 -17.76
N ALA A 102 6.43 -12.44 -17.59
CA ALA A 102 7.59 -11.66 -18.00
C ALA A 102 8.81 -11.94 -17.13
N THR A 103 9.99 -12.02 -17.75
CA THR A 103 11.26 -12.22 -17.04
C THR A 103 11.55 -11.05 -16.09
N THR A 104 12.08 -11.36 -14.91
CA THR A 104 12.36 -10.38 -13.85
C THR A 104 13.84 -10.38 -13.49
N SER A 105 14.43 -9.22 -13.25
CA SER A 105 15.86 -9.10 -12.89
C SER A 105 16.09 -8.77 -11.42
N GLY A 106 17.08 -9.40 -10.79
CA GLY A 106 17.51 -9.07 -9.42
C GLY A 106 18.07 -10.25 -8.63
N LEU A 107 18.75 -9.96 -7.51
CA LEU A 107 19.29 -10.98 -6.59
C LEU A 107 18.20 -11.75 -5.86
N GLN A 108 17.09 -11.07 -5.53
CA GLN A 108 15.91 -11.63 -4.90
C GLN A 108 14.66 -11.06 -5.58
N VAL A 109 13.75 -11.94 -5.98
CA VAL A 109 12.51 -11.61 -6.70
C VAL A 109 11.33 -12.38 -6.08
N TYR A 110 10.11 -11.92 -6.37
CA TYR A 110 8.88 -12.52 -5.86
C TYR A 110 7.98 -12.91 -7.02
N HIS A 111 7.42 -14.12 -6.99
CA HIS A 111 6.51 -14.60 -8.01
C HIS A 111 5.39 -15.47 -7.42
N ALA A 112 4.24 -15.53 -8.10
CA ALA A 112 3.10 -16.33 -7.68
C ALA A 112 2.44 -17.00 -8.90
N PHE A 113 2.41 -18.34 -8.90
CA PHE A 113 1.86 -19.12 -10.01
C PHE A 113 0.34 -19.22 -9.92
N THR A 114 -0.34 -18.91 -11.02
CA THR A 114 -1.82 -18.86 -11.07
C THR A 114 -2.49 -20.20 -11.39
N LYS A 115 -1.73 -21.19 -11.88
CA LYS A 115 -2.21 -22.51 -12.27
C LYS A 115 -1.35 -23.59 -11.62
N ALA A 116 -1.98 -24.70 -11.22
CA ALA A 116 -1.26 -25.88 -10.80
C ALA A 116 -0.53 -26.53 -11.98
N GLY A 117 0.63 -27.10 -11.71
CA GLY A 117 1.55 -27.64 -12.70
C GLY A 117 2.99 -27.62 -12.19
N THR A 118 3.87 -28.30 -12.92
CA THR A 118 5.31 -28.26 -12.68
C THR A 118 5.93 -27.19 -13.58
N TYR A 119 6.70 -26.28 -13.00
CA TYR A 119 7.37 -25.19 -13.69
C TYR A 119 8.89 -25.31 -13.52
N MET A 120 9.63 -24.98 -14.58
CA MET A 120 11.10 -24.98 -14.57
C MET A 120 11.60 -23.54 -14.53
N VAL A 121 11.84 -23.05 -13.31
CA VAL A 121 12.36 -21.70 -13.08
C VAL A 121 13.82 -21.67 -13.53
N THR A 122 14.16 -20.72 -14.38
CA THR A 122 15.49 -20.56 -14.96
C THR A 122 16.10 -19.24 -14.52
N LEU A 123 17.25 -19.30 -13.86
CA LEU A 123 18.10 -18.17 -13.56
C LEU A 123 19.20 -18.10 -14.61
N SER A 124 19.41 -16.94 -15.21
CA SER A 124 20.48 -16.69 -16.19
C SER A 124 21.37 -15.53 -15.73
N HIS A 125 22.67 -15.68 -15.96
CA HIS A 125 23.68 -14.62 -15.76
C HIS A 125 24.84 -14.84 -16.74
N GLY A 126 25.12 -13.86 -17.61
CA GLY A 126 26.14 -14.01 -18.66
C GLY A 126 25.78 -15.16 -19.61
N LYS A 127 26.68 -16.13 -19.80
CA LYS A 127 26.39 -17.37 -20.54
C LYS A 127 25.91 -18.53 -19.65
N CYS A 128 25.85 -18.33 -18.33
CA CYS A 128 25.45 -19.35 -17.37
C CYS A 128 23.94 -19.39 -17.16
N THR A 129 23.37 -20.59 -17.07
CA THR A 129 21.95 -20.83 -16.76
C THR A 129 21.82 -21.92 -15.70
N TRP A 130 20.99 -21.68 -14.69
CA TRP A 130 20.64 -22.63 -13.63
C TRP A 130 19.14 -22.87 -13.63
N HIS A 131 18.72 -24.12 -13.44
CA HIS A 131 17.30 -24.49 -13.46
C HIS A 131 16.88 -25.04 -12.10
N GLN A 132 15.66 -24.71 -11.69
CA GLN A 132 15.01 -25.19 -10.49
C GLN A 132 13.58 -25.62 -10.80
N GLU A 133 13.27 -26.88 -10.53
CA GLU A 133 11.90 -27.39 -10.62
C GLU A 133 11.06 -26.88 -9.44
N VAL A 134 9.85 -26.39 -9.74
CA VAL A 134 8.86 -25.91 -8.77
C VAL A 134 7.52 -26.58 -9.08
N ILE A 135 6.95 -27.26 -8.10
CA ILE A 135 5.69 -27.98 -8.21
C ILE A 135 4.60 -27.13 -7.58
N ILE A 136 3.63 -26.71 -8.38
CA ILE A 136 2.48 -25.95 -7.90
C ILE A 136 1.29 -26.89 -7.83
N ILE A 137 0.84 -27.19 -6.62
CA ILE A 137 -0.43 -27.89 -6.39
C ILE A 137 -1.57 -26.88 -6.37
N ASN A 138 -2.79 -27.32 -6.70
CA ASN A 138 -3.97 -26.52 -6.40
C ASN A 138 -3.94 -26.19 -4.91
N ALA A 139 -4.14 -24.92 -4.55
CA ALA A 139 -4.47 -24.58 -3.18
C ALA A 139 -5.65 -25.48 -2.76
N LEU A 140 -5.50 -26.17 -1.63
CA LEU A 140 -6.64 -26.89 -1.04
C LEU A 140 -7.76 -25.86 -0.89
N ALA A 141 -8.96 -26.21 -1.36
CA ALA A 141 -10.12 -25.33 -1.27
C ALA A 141 -10.31 -24.95 0.20
N ASP A 142 -9.93 -23.72 0.53
CA ASP A 142 -9.75 -23.35 1.92
C ASP A 142 -11.13 -23.10 2.52
N ASN A 143 -11.68 -24.18 3.08
CA ASN A 143 -12.87 -24.14 3.92
C ASN A 143 -12.55 -23.53 5.29
N THR A 144 -11.29 -23.14 5.55
CA THR A 144 -11.02 -22.13 6.58
C THR A 144 -11.74 -20.85 6.15
N PRO A 145 -12.66 -20.31 6.98
CA PRO A 145 -13.33 -19.07 6.63
C PRO A 145 -12.29 -17.98 6.42
N ALA A 146 -12.41 -17.22 5.33
CA ALA A 146 -11.54 -16.07 5.08
C ALA A 146 -11.34 -15.28 6.38
N PRO A 147 -10.08 -14.97 6.78
CA PRO A 147 -9.79 -14.40 8.08
C PRO A 147 -10.71 -13.21 8.28
N ALA A 148 -11.56 -13.29 9.31
CA ALA A 148 -12.73 -12.43 9.45
C ALA A 148 -12.28 -10.98 9.32
N ALA A 149 -12.66 -10.34 8.19
CA ALA A 149 -12.16 -9.02 7.82
C ALA A 149 -12.30 -8.09 9.02
N ASP A 150 -11.16 -7.53 9.47
CA ASP A 150 -10.98 -6.98 10.82
C ASP A 150 -12.22 -6.18 11.24
N LEU A 151 -13.00 -6.79 12.13
CA LEU A 151 -14.38 -6.38 12.33
C LEU A 151 -14.39 -5.30 13.40
N TYR A 152 -14.53 -4.05 12.97
CA TYR A 152 -14.60 -2.89 13.85
C TYR A 152 -16.07 -2.55 14.15
N PRO A 153 -16.64 -2.97 15.31
CA PRO A 153 -17.99 -2.58 15.69
C PRO A 153 -18.13 -1.07 15.87
N THR A 154 -19.28 -0.53 15.48
CA THR A 154 -19.68 0.86 15.66
C THR A 154 -20.93 0.96 16.55
N ILE A 155 -21.02 2.00 17.40
CA ILE A 155 -22.21 2.28 18.20
C ILE A 155 -22.85 3.57 17.71
N ASP A 156 -23.93 3.42 16.94
CA ASP A 156 -24.74 4.52 16.43
C ASP A 156 -25.75 4.97 17.49
N GLY A 157 -26.01 6.27 17.59
CA GLY A 157 -26.88 6.89 18.61
C GLY A 157 -26.35 8.23 19.10
N PRO A 158 -27.08 8.97 19.94
CA PRO A 158 -26.64 10.25 20.48
C PRO A 158 -25.55 10.08 21.56
N GLU A 159 -24.70 11.09 21.72
CA GLU A 159 -23.69 11.18 22.79
C GLU A 159 -24.21 11.96 24.01
N GLU A 160 -25.20 12.83 23.81
CA GLU A 160 -25.84 13.63 24.85
C GLU A 160 -27.33 13.28 24.96
N VAL A 161 -27.81 13.04 26.18
CA VAL A 161 -29.21 12.65 26.44
C VAL A 161 -29.75 13.29 27.72
N LEU A 162 -31.08 13.39 27.83
CA LEU A 162 -31.76 13.89 29.03
C LEU A 162 -32.23 12.72 29.89
N ALA A 163 -32.03 12.81 31.21
CA ALA A 163 -32.56 11.85 32.17
C ALA A 163 -34.09 11.71 32.04
N GLY A 164 -34.60 10.50 32.23
CA GLY A 164 -36.02 10.16 32.12
C GLY A 164 -36.55 10.00 30.68
N ARG A 165 -35.75 10.25 29.64
CA ARG A 165 -36.14 9.97 28.24
C ARG A 165 -35.53 8.66 27.73
N PRO A 166 -36.28 7.84 26.95
CA PRO A 166 -35.72 6.68 26.30
C PRO A 166 -34.79 7.09 25.14
N VAL A 167 -33.66 6.41 25.01
CA VAL A 167 -32.69 6.57 23.92
C VAL A 167 -32.35 5.20 23.35
N THR A 168 -32.34 5.10 22.01
CA THR A 168 -31.96 3.89 21.29
C THR A 168 -30.54 4.01 20.73
N PHE A 169 -29.75 2.96 20.94
CA PHE A 169 -28.45 2.75 20.31
C PHE A 169 -28.55 1.59 19.32
N THR A 170 -27.85 1.68 18.20
CA THR A 170 -27.90 0.66 17.14
C THR A 170 -26.50 0.30 16.64
N ASN A 171 -26.37 -0.88 16.03
CA ASN A 171 -25.15 -1.29 15.35
C ASN A 171 -25.40 -1.50 13.85
N SER A 172 -24.60 -0.84 13.02
CA SER A 172 -24.64 -0.88 11.57
C SER A 172 -23.54 -1.76 10.93
N THR A 173 -22.63 -2.32 11.72
CA THR A 173 -21.45 -3.07 11.24
C THR A 173 -21.83 -4.28 10.37
N SER A 174 -21.33 -4.29 9.14
CA SER A 174 -21.47 -5.41 8.20
C SER A 174 -20.89 -6.71 8.77
N ASN A 175 -21.55 -7.85 8.58
CA ASN A 175 -21.15 -9.17 9.09
C ASN A 175 -21.24 -9.36 10.62
N ALA A 176 -21.87 -8.44 11.37
CA ALA A 176 -22.34 -8.72 12.72
C ALA A 176 -23.55 -9.69 12.69
N ARG A 177 -23.47 -10.79 13.46
CA ARG A 177 -24.48 -11.86 13.57
C ARG A 177 -25.10 -11.91 14.97
N THR A 178 -24.31 -11.62 16.00
CA THR A 178 -24.75 -11.51 17.40
C THR A 178 -24.25 -10.20 17.99
N TRP A 179 -24.98 -9.68 18.97
CA TRP A 179 -24.70 -8.43 19.67
C TRP A 179 -24.92 -8.64 21.17
N GLN A 180 -24.01 -8.09 21.98
CA GLN A 180 -24.10 -8.02 23.43
C GLN A 180 -23.80 -6.58 23.85
N TRP A 181 -24.82 -5.90 24.39
CA TRP A 181 -24.77 -4.54 24.88
C TRP A 181 -24.73 -4.55 26.41
N GLN A 182 -23.83 -3.78 27.02
CA GLN A 182 -23.79 -3.65 28.48
C GLN A 182 -23.30 -2.26 28.90
N LEU A 183 -23.89 -1.69 29.95
CA LEU A 183 -23.34 -0.50 30.59
C LEU A 183 -22.17 -0.92 31.50
N LEU A 184 -21.03 -0.23 31.42
CA LEU A 184 -19.86 -0.51 32.27
C LEU A 184 -20.06 0.04 33.70
N GLN A 185 -21.02 -0.54 34.42
CA GLN A 185 -21.34 -0.26 35.81
C GLN A 185 -21.65 -1.57 36.56
N ARG A 186 -21.48 -1.58 37.88
CA ARG A 186 -21.69 -2.77 38.71
C ARG A 186 -23.15 -3.23 38.64
N GLY A 187 -23.38 -4.47 38.20
CA GLY A 187 -24.73 -5.06 38.12
C GLY A 187 -25.55 -4.65 36.89
N ALA A 188 -24.92 -4.09 35.84
CA ALA A 188 -25.62 -3.80 34.60
C ALA A 188 -26.11 -5.07 33.88
N GLU A 189 -27.37 -5.04 33.44
CA GLU A 189 -27.95 -6.05 32.56
C GLU A 189 -27.26 -6.08 31.19
N VAL A 190 -27.23 -7.27 30.59
CA VAL A 190 -26.71 -7.51 29.24
C VAL A 190 -27.90 -7.65 28.30
N HIS A 191 -27.98 -6.81 27.27
CA HIS A 191 -29.02 -6.87 26.25
C HIS A 191 -28.45 -7.44 24.94
N SER A 192 -29.32 -8.03 24.12
CA SER A 192 -28.97 -8.62 22.84
C SER A 192 -29.83 -8.09 21.70
N GLY A 193 -29.38 -8.30 20.47
CA GLY A 193 -30.02 -7.80 19.25
C GLY A 193 -29.36 -6.53 18.70
N ARG A 194 -29.69 -6.18 17.45
CA ARG A 194 -29.01 -5.11 16.69
C ARG A 194 -29.22 -3.70 17.23
N ALA A 195 -30.20 -3.51 18.11
CA ALA A 195 -30.55 -2.25 18.75
C ALA A 195 -30.88 -2.48 20.23
N VAL A 196 -30.59 -1.50 21.08
CA VAL A 196 -30.93 -1.50 22.51
C VAL A 196 -31.48 -0.12 22.90
N THR A 197 -32.51 -0.09 23.74
CA THR A 197 -33.10 1.15 24.24
C THR A 197 -32.88 1.25 25.76
N TYR A 198 -32.28 2.35 26.21
CA TYR A 198 -32.07 2.64 27.63
C TYR A 198 -32.86 3.87 28.06
N THR A 199 -33.28 3.92 29.33
CA THR A 199 -33.82 5.14 29.96
C THR A 199 -32.99 5.43 31.20
N PHE A 200 -32.19 6.49 31.16
CA PHE A 200 -31.30 6.84 32.28
C PHE A 200 -32.06 7.65 33.34
N SER A 201 -32.13 7.16 34.57
CA SER A 201 -32.88 7.80 35.66
C SER A 201 -32.12 8.95 36.34
N SER A 202 -30.79 8.96 36.28
CA SER A 202 -29.92 9.93 36.93
C SER A 202 -28.91 10.53 35.95
N PRO A 203 -28.50 11.80 36.14
CA PRO A 203 -27.50 12.45 35.31
C PRO A 203 -26.09 11.87 35.52
N GLY A 204 -25.13 12.36 34.72
CA GLY A 204 -23.72 12.01 34.74
C GLY A 204 -23.30 11.14 33.56
N GLU A 205 -22.03 10.73 33.56
CA GLU A 205 -21.43 9.95 32.47
C GLU A 205 -21.84 8.48 32.54
N ARG A 206 -22.12 7.87 31.38
CA ARG A 206 -22.37 6.43 31.22
C ARG A 206 -21.51 5.92 30.08
N ILE A 207 -20.90 4.76 30.26
CA ILE A 207 -20.12 4.09 29.22
C ILE A 207 -20.88 2.84 28.78
N LEU A 208 -21.27 2.80 27.51
CA LEU A 208 -21.91 1.65 26.88
C LEU A 208 -20.87 0.84 26.12
N SER A 209 -20.74 -0.46 26.39
CA SER A 209 -19.95 -1.38 25.59
C SER A 209 -20.82 -2.17 24.61
N LEU A 210 -20.22 -2.54 23.48
CA LEU A 210 -20.75 -3.48 22.51
C LEU A 210 -19.70 -4.53 22.18
N ILE A 211 -20.10 -5.80 22.29
CA ILE A 211 -19.40 -6.96 21.73
C ILE A 211 -20.25 -7.53 20.61
N ILE A 212 -19.64 -7.83 19.46
CA ILE A 212 -20.30 -8.50 18.33
C ILE A 212 -19.65 -9.85 18.05
N ASN A 213 -20.43 -10.81 17.55
CA ASN A 213 -19.97 -12.17 17.21
C ASN A 213 -19.31 -12.95 18.38
N GLY A 214 -19.46 -12.47 19.62
CA GLY A 214 -18.79 -13.03 20.81
C GLY A 214 -17.29 -12.70 20.92
N ASP A 215 -16.75 -11.83 20.06
CA ASP A 215 -15.33 -11.45 20.07
C ASP A 215 -15.08 -10.29 21.03
N SER A 216 -14.67 -10.61 22.26
CA SER A 216 -14.32 -9.62 23.27
C SER A 216 -13.05 -8.83 22.95
N SER A 217 -12.18 -9.32 22.04
CA SER A 217 -10.97 -8.58 21.61
C SER A 217 -11.30 -7.36 20.74
N LYS A 218 -12.50 -7.34 20.16
CA LYS A 218 -13.03 -6.25 19.33
C LYS A 218 -14.09 -5.41 20.06
N MET A 219 -14.19 -5.51 21.39
CA MET A 219 -15.14 -4.71 22.17
C MET A 219 -14.93 -3.21 21.92
N VAL A 220 -16.01 -2.51 21.55
CA VAL A 220 -16.04 -1.05 21.42
C VAL A 220 -16.83 -0.43 22.56
N THR A 221 -16.47 0.79 22.96
CA THR A 221 -17.18 1.59 23.96
C THR A 221 -17.67 2.92 23.40
N LYS A 222 -18.75 3.45 23.98
CA LYS A 222 -19.25 4.79 23.72
C LYS A 222 -19.53 5.52 25.02
N HIS A 223 -19.07 6.76 25.10
CA HIS A 223 -19.34 7.67 26.21
C HIS A 223 -20.67 8.39 25.95
N ILE A 224 -21.50 8.48 26.98
CA ILE A 224 -22.84 9.07 26.94
C ILE A 224 -22.96 10.04 28.12
N MET A 225 -23.19 11.32 27.85
CA MET A 225 -23.41 12.35 28.86
C MET A 225 -24.91 12.50 29.12
N VAL A 226 -25.34 12.10 30.33
CA VAL A 226 -26.74 12.25 30.76
C VAL A 226 -26.90 13.57 31.50
N PHE A 227 -27.61 14.53 30.88
CA PHE A 227 -28.01 15.77 31.50
C PHE A 227 -29.25 15.58 32.38
N PRO A 228 -29.46 16.41 33.43
CA PRO A 228 -30.66 16.34 34.24
C PRO A 228 -31.91 16.59 33.38
N ALA A 229 -33.02 15.96 33.73
CA ALA A 229 -34.32 16.28 33.14
C ALA A 229 -34.58 17.78 33.34
N GLN A 230 -35.03 18.47 32.29
CA GLN A 230 -35.46 19.86 32.43
C GLN A 230 -36.59 19.92 33.46
N SER A 231 -36.35 20.56 34.61
CA SER A 231 -37.41 20.79 35.59
C SER A 231 -38.50 21.58 34.89
N ASN A 232 -39.76 21.18 35.05
CA ASN A 232 -40.90 21.96 34.59
C ASN A 232 -41.08 23.18 35.50
N HIS A 233 -40.14 24.13 35.41
CA HIS A 233 -40.29 25.46 35.94
C HIS A 233 -41.42 26.10 35.13
N GLN A 234 -42.63 26.08 35.68
CA GLN A 234 -43.64 27.03 35.26
C GLN A 234 -43.01 28.41 35.42
N VAL A 235 -42.77 29.07 34.29
CA VAL A 235 -42.41 30.48 34.28
C VAL A 235 -43.54 31.19 35.03
N PRO A 236 -43.26 31.92 36.13
CA PRO A 236 -44.31 32.69 36.79
C PRO A 236 -44.90 33.66 35.76
N ASP A 237 -46.22 33.78 35.76
CA ASP A 237 -47.00 34.42 34.70
C ASP A 237 -46.41 35.78 34.31
N PHE A 238 -45.79 35.82 33.13
CA PHE A 238 -45.07 36.98 32.64
C PHE A 238 -46.09 37.99 32.12
N THR A 239 -46.66 38.78 33.03
CA THR A 239 -47.45 39.94 32.65
C THR A 239 -46.53 40.93 31.92
N PRO A 240 -46.73 41.17 30.60
CA PRO A 240 -45.88 42.09 29.87
C PRO A 240 -46.08 43.50 30.43
N MET A 241 -45.00 44.24 30.68
CA MET A 241 -45.13 45.65 31.01
C MET A 241 -45.82 46.40 29.86
N PRO A 242 -46.69 47.38 30.14
CA PRO A 242 -47.34 48.16 29.09
C PRO A 242 -46.28 48.87 28.22
N PHE A 243 -46.36 48.69 26.91
CA PHE A 243 -45.54 49.47 25.99
C PHE A 243 -45.96 50.96 26.08
N PRO A 244 -45.00 51.91 26.12
CA PRO A 244 -45.32 53.33 26.01
C PRO A 244 -46.02 53.63 24.67
N GLU A 245 -47.08 54.43 24.69
CA GLU A 245 -47.78 54.83 23.45
C GLU A 245 -46.91 55.74 22.59
N GLU A 246 -46.73 55.34 21.32
CA GLU A 246 -45.87 56.01 20.35
C GLU A 246 -46.66 56.99 19.48
N ASN A 247 -46.24 58.26 19.45
CA ASN A 247 -46.95 59.33 18.73
C ASN A 247 -46.22 59.72 17.42
N LYS A 248 -47.01 59.94 16.35
CA LYS A 248 -46.62 59.91 14.92
C LYS A 248 -46.21 61.31 14.40
N THR A 249 -45.51 61.54 13.27
CA THR A 249 -45.02 60.77 12.08
C THR A 249 -43.78 61.56 11.50
N PRO A 250 -43.10 61.30 10.33
CA PRO A 250 -43.51 60.61 9.09
C PRO A 250 -42.60 59.44 8.60
N GLU A 251 -43.17 58.67 7.67
CA GLU A 251 -42.62 57.47 7.04
C GLU A 251 -41.53 57.75 5.98
N PRO A 252 -40.49 56.91 5.94
CA PRO A 252 -39.87 56.50 4.68
C PRO A 252 -39.87 54.96 4.53
N THR A 253 -40.59 54.49 3.50
CA THR A 253 -40.43 53.27 2.66
C THR A 253 -39.64 52.02 3.14
N PRO A 254 -40.08 50.81 2.73
CA PRO A 254 -39.73 49.55 3.39
C PRO A 254 -38.30 49.02 3.15
N VAL A 255 -37.67 48.54 4.23
CA VAL A 255 -36.34 47.89 4.27
C VAL A 255 -36.45 46.73 5.29
N PRO A 256 -35.86 45.52 5.05
CA PRO A 256 -36.69 44.32 5.01
C PRO A 256 -36.43 43.29 6.14
N ALA A 257 -37.09 42.13 6.02
CA ALA A 257 -37.01 41.00 6.94
C ALA A 257 -35.58 40.60 7.32
N VAL A 258 -35.41 40.22 8.60
CA VAL A 258 -34.19 39.63 9.15
C VAL A 258 -33.80 38.40 8.32
N PRO A 259 -32.58 38.32 7.77
CA PRO A 259 -32.21 37.25 6.87
C PRO A 259 -32.09 35.92 7.62
N GLU A 260 -32.84 34.93 7.15
CA GLU A 260 -32.71 33.53 7.56
C GLU A 260 -31.26 33.06 7.32
N LYS A 261 -30.63 32.42 8.32
CA LYS A 261 -29.23 31.97 8.20
C LYS A 261 -29.09 31.06 6.97
N PRO A 262 -28.21 31.37 5.99
CA PRO A 262 -28.06 30.56 4.79
C PRO A 262 -27.69 29.11 5.13
N LYS A 263 -28.52 28.16 4.70
CA LYS A 263 -28.19 26.73 4.73
C LYS A 263 -27.11 26.45 3.68
N VAL A 264 -25.85 26.55 4.07
CA VAL A 264 -24.72 26.09 3.24
C VAL A 264 -24.89 24.57 3.03
N PRO A 265 -24.99 24.07 1.78
CA PRO A 265 -25.12 22.64 1.54
C PRO A 265 -23.83 21.91 1.94
N SER A 266 -23.96 20.90 2.81
CA SER A 266 -22.82 20.11 3.29
C SER A 266 -22.31 19.15 2.22
N VAL A 267 -21.13 19.43 1.65
CA VAL A 267 -20.45 18.58 0.66
C VAL A 267 -19.28 17.80 1.27
N SER A 268 -19.10 16.55 0.86
CA SER A 268 -17.93 15.74 1.26
C SER A 268 -16.73 15.94 0.32
N ASP A 269 -15.52 15.58 0.77
CA ASP A 269 -14.30 15.81 0.00
C ASP A 269 -14.25 14.97 -1.30
N ASP A 270 -14.74 13.73 -1.26
CA ASP A 270 -14.89 12.87 -2.46
C ASP A 270 -15.98 13.35 -3.42
N GLU A 271 -17.08 13.89 -2.90
CA GLU A 271 -18.16 14.47 -3.71
C GLU A 271 -17.69 15.77 -4.39
N PHE A 272 -16.93 16.61 -3.69
CA PHE A 272 -16.31 17.80 -4.27
C PHE A 272 -15.24 17.46 -5.31
N LYS A 273 -14.48 16.38 -5.09
CA LYS A 273 -13.55 15.81 -6.09
C LYS A 273 -14.30 15.34 -7.34
N PHE A 274 -15.45 14.69 -7.19
CA PHE A 274 -16.31 14.32 -8.32
C PHE A 274 -16.90 15.55 -9.03
N MET A 275 -17.34 16.58 -8.31
CA MET A 275 -17.76 17.84 -8.93
C MET A 275 -16.62 18.53 -9.68
N LEU A 276 -15.38 18.48 -9.17
CA LEU A 276 -14.21 19.01 -9.88
C LEU A 276 -13.87 18.23 -11.15
N SER A 277 -14.08 16.90 -11.21
CA SER A 277 -13.91 16.15 -12.47
C SER A 277 -14.94 16.57 -13.52
N GLN A 278 -16.17 16.92 -13.11
CA GLN A 278 -17.18 17.50 -14.02
C GLN A 278 -16.76 18.85 -14.62
N VAL A 279 -15.90 19.64 -13.95
CA VAL A 279 -15.30 20.85 -14.54
C VAL A 279 -14.30 20.48 -15.64
N VAL A 280 -13.48 19.44 -15.44
CA VAL A 280 -12.57 18.90 -16.46
C VAL A 280 -13.34 18.46 -17.71
N ASP A 281 -14.50 17.82 -17.54
CA ASP A 281 -15.38 17.38 -18.64
C ASP A 281 -16.30 18.47 -19.22
N LYS A 282 -16.08 19.74 -18.82
CA LYS A 282 -16.85 20.95 -19.20
C LYS A 282 -18.32 20.98 -18.75
N GLN A 283 -18.76 20.01 -17.95
CA GLN A 283 -20.14 19.89 -17.43
C GLN A 283 -20.46 20.94 -16.35
N LYS A 284 -19.45 21.42 -15.61
CA LYS A 284 -19.60 22.44 -14.57
C LYS A 284 -18.67 23.65 -14.76
N ASN A 285 -19.07 24.77 -14.16
CA ASN A 285 -18.36 26.06 -14.10
C ASN A 285 -17.89 26.35 -12.66
N ALA A 286 -16.93 27.28 -12.50
CA ALA A 286 -16.52 27.74 -11.16
C ALA A 286 -17.68 28.33 -10.34
N SER A 287 -18.63 29.01 -11.02
CA SER A 287 -19.82 29.60 -10.40
C SER A 287 -20.74 28.57 -9.76
N ASP A 288 -20.72 27.31 -10.18
CA ASP A 288 -21.57 26.25 -9.63
C ASP A 288 -21.14 25.82 -8.21
N PHE A 289 -19.97 26.29 -7.77
CA PHE A 289 -19.42 26.01 -6.45
C PHE A 289 -19.60 27.19 -5.47
N SER A 290 -20.14 28.33 -5.93
CA SER A 290 -20.32 29.54 -5.12
C SER A 290 -21.08 29.27 -3.82
N ALA A 291 -22.10 28.41 -3.85
CA ALA A 291 -22.89 28.02 -2.69
C ALA A 291 -22.07 27.33 -1.58
N TYR A 292 -21.02 26.57 -1.94
CA TYR A 292 -20.12 25.87 -1.00
C TYR A 292 -18.95 26.76 -0.54
N LEU A 293 -18.60 27.75 -1.36
CA LEU A 293 -17.55 28.74 -1.11
C LEU A 293 -18.09 30.02 -0.46
N CYS A 294 -19.39 30.06 -0.13
CA CYS A 294 -20.09 31.24 0.38
C CYS A 294 -19.83 32.49 -0.47
N GLU A 295 -20.11 32.34 -1.76
CA GLU A 295 -19.91 33.30 -2.87
C GLU A 295 -18.44 33.69 -3.16
N ASN A 296 -17.48 33.19 -2.39
CA ASN A 296 -16.06 33.44 -2.61
C ASN A 296 -15.44 32.50 -3.67
N ILE A 297 -15.75 32.74 -4.95
CA ILE A 297 -15.14 32.03 -6.10
C ILE A 297 -13.62 32.25 -6.24
N ASN A 298 -13.02 33.11 -5.42
CA ASN A 298 -11.59 33.37 -5.34
C ASN A 298 -10.93 32.68 -4.14
N ALA A 299 -11.61 31.72 -3.51
CA ALA A 299 -11.06 30.87 -2.46
C ALA A 299 -9.71 30.24 -2.87
N ARG A 300 -8.86 30.01 -1.87
CA ARG A 300 -7.47 29.59 -2.09
C ARG A 300 -7.42 28.12 -2.48
N VAL A 301 -6.70 27.81 -3.55
CA VAL A 301 -6.41 26.44 -3.97
C VAL A 301 -4.91 26.17 -3.81
N LEU A 302 -4.54 25.16 -3.02
CA LEU A 302 -3.16 24.68 -2.90
C LEU A 302 -2.97 23.48 -3.81
N LEU A 303 -2.01 23.58 -4.73
CA LEU A 303 -1.75 22.63 -5.80
C LEU A 303 -0.45 21.87 -5.53
N ASN A 304 -0.54 20.55 -5.37
CA ASN A 304 0.61 19.66 -5.13
C ASN A 304 1.56 20.19 -4.03
N ASP A 305 0.96 20.71 -2.95
CA ASP A 305 1.61 21.21 -1.73
C ASP A 305 2.66 22.32 -1.90
N LYS A 306 2.71 22.99 -3.07
CA LYS A 306 3.70 24.04 -3.37
C LYS A 306 3.12 25.26 -4.08
N ASP A 307 2.29 25.06 -5.10
CA ASP A 307 1.79 26.15 -5.94
C ASP A 307 0.44 26.63 -5.41
N THR A 308 0.18 27.94 -5.31
CA THR A 308 -1.13 28.47 -4.89
C THR A 308 -1.85 29.15 -6.05
N ASP A 309 -3.14 28.86 -6.20
CA ASP A 309 -4.01 29.41 -7.22
C ASP A 309 -5.33 29.91 -6.61
N THR A 310 -6.13 30.66 -7.37
CA THR A 310 -7.52 30.98 -7.00
C THR A 310 -8.47 29.95 -7.60
N PHE A 311 -9.59 29.67 -6.94
CA PHE A 311 -10.52 28.64 -7.41
C PHE A 311 -11.05 28.89 -8.83
N SER A 312 -11.46 30.12 -9.14
CA SER A 312 -11.86 30.52 -10.49
C SER A 312 -10.79 30.25 -11.57
N HIS A 313 -9.53 30.65 -11.32
CA HIS A 313 -8.43 30.45 -12.27
C HIS A 313 -7.99 28.97 -12.35
N PHE A 314 -8.02 28.23 -11.24
CA PHE A 314 -7.81 26.79 -11.24
C PHE A 314 -8.86 26.07 -12.09
N CYS A 315 -10.15 26.38 -11.91
CA CYS A 315 -11.23 25.82 -12.71
C CYS A 315 -11.08 26.14 -14.21
N SER A 316 -10.66 27.36 -14.58
CA SER A 316 -10.41 27.71 -15.99
C SER A 316 -9.24 26.93 -16.59
N ARG A 317 -8.17 26.70 -15.81
CA ARG A 317 -6.97 25.94 -16.21
C ARG A 317 -7.23 24.44 -16.44
N ILE A 318 -8.13 23.82 -15.69
CA ILE A 318 -8.44 22.38 -15.80
C ILE A 318 -9.56 22.08 -16.79
N ARG A 319 -10.43 23.05 -17.09
CA ARG A 319 -11.60 22.86 -17.94
C ARG A 319 -11.24 22.36 -19.34
N GLY A 320 -11.85 21.25 -19.75
CA GLY A 320 -11.62 20.64 -21.06
C GLY A 320 -10.32 19.84 -21.19
N LYS A 321 -9.45 19.83 -20.18
CA LYS A 321 -8.21 19.05 -20.21
C LYS A 321 -8.47 17.61 -19.79
N ARG A 322 -9.09 16.81 -20.67
CA ARG A 322 -9.43 15.38 -20.42
C ARG A 322 -8.28 14.45 -19.96
N ARG A 323 -7.02 14.89 -20.04
CA ARG A 323 -5.84 14.18 -19.50
C ARG A 323 -5.43 14.64 -18.09
N PHE A 324 -6.13 15.60 -17.50
CA PHE A 324 -5.88 16.11 -16.16
C PHE A 324 -6.63 15.26 -15.12
N LYS A 325 -5.89 14.44 -14.35
CA LYS A 325 -6.45 13.54 -13.34
C LYS A 325 -6.21 14.08 -11.94
N ILE A 326 -7.30 14.35 -11.22
CA ILE A 326 -7.28 14.73 -9.81
C ILE A 326 -7.18 13.46 -8.96
N GLU A 327 -6.14 13.38 -8.13
CA GLU A 327 -5.87 12.23 -7.27
C GLU A 327 -6.54 12.38 -5.91
N VAL A 328 -6.37 13.54 -5.27
CA VAL A 328 -6.85 13.84 -3.92
C VAL A 328 -7.37 15.28 -3.87
N VAL A 329 -8.46 15.49 -3.14
CA VAL A 329 -8.98 16.82 -2.78
C VAL A 329 -9.27 16.79 -1.28
N ASN A 330 -8.76 17.77 -0.53
CA ASN A 330 -9.11 17.97 0.87
C ASN A 330 -9.71 19.37 1.06
N LEU A 331 -10.83 19.49 1.77
CA LEU A 331 -11.52 20.77 2.00
C LEU A 331 -11.28 21.30 3.41
N ILE A 332 -10.85 22.55 3.53
CA ILE A 332 -10.76 23.26 4.80
C ILE A 332 -11.95 24.21 4.90
N LYS A 333 -12.86 23.90 5.83
CA LYS A 333 -14.10 24.65 6.09
C LYS A 333 -13.96 25.56 7.31
N ASP A 334 -14.78 26.59 7.39
CA ASP A 334 -14.87 27.47 8.56
C ASP A 334 -16.03 27.13 9.52
N GLN A 335 -16.19 27.95 10.57
CA GLN A 335 -17.24 27.79 11.58
C GLN A 335 -18.68 27.88 11.02
N ASN A 336 -18.86 28.41 9.81
CA ASN A 336 -20.14 28.50 9.11
C ASN A 336 -20.31 27.39 8.05
N GLY A 337 -19.34 26.48 7.93
CA GLY A 337 -19.32 25.42 6.91
C GLY A 337 -18.79 25.85 5.54
N CYS A 338 -18.41 27.12 5.36
CA CYS A 338 -17.89 27.66 4.11
C CYS A 338 -16.49 27.12 3.82
N VAL A 339 -16.24 26.64 2.60
CA VAL A 339 -14.90 26.20 2.16
C VAL A 339 -13.99 27.42 1.97
N LYS A 340 -12.88 27.50 2.73
CA LYS A 340 -11.89 28.59 2.66
C LYS A 340 -10.62 28.24 1.90
N GLU A 341 -10.16 27.00 2.03
CA GLU A 341 -8.98 26.50 1.32
C GLU A 341 -9.25 25.09 0.78
N ILE A 342 -8.81 24.85 -0.45
CA ILE A 342 -8.99 23.58 -1.17
C ILE A 342 -7.60 23.05 -1.51
N ARG A 343 -7.23 21.87 -1.02
CA ARG A 343 -5.94 21.25 -1.34
C ARG A 343 -6.15 20.19 -2.42
N VAL A 344 -5.50 20.34 -3.56
CA VAL A 344 -5.65 19.45 -4.72
C VAL A 344 -4.31 18.83 -5.08
N ARG A 345 -4.26 17.51 -5.14
CA ARG A 345 -3.15 16.76 -5.74
C ARG A 345 -3.57 16.15 -7.06
N TYR A 346 -2.69 16.23 -8.05
CA TYR A 346 -2.92 15.76 -9.42
C TYR A 346 -1.62 15.26 -10.05
N ASP A 347 -1.73 14.30 -10.97
CA ASP A 347 -0.55 13.73 -11.66
C ASP A 347 0.17 14.79 -12.50
N LYS A 348 1.43 15.09 -12.14
CA LYS A 348 2.27 16.05 -12.86
C LYS A 348 2.75 15.55 -14.23
N LYS A 349 2.67 14.24 -14.54
CA LYS A 349 3.15 13.67 -15.82
C LYS A 349 2.47 14.25 -17.06
N PHE A 350 1.28 14.85 -16.92
CA PHE A 350 0.50 15.42 -18.03
C PHE A 350 0.51 16.96 -18.10
N LEU A 351 1.32 17.64 -17.29
CA LEU A 351 1.47 19.11 -17.33
C LEU A 351 2.81 19.59 -17.91
N GLY A 352 3.52 18.71 -18.63
CA GLY A 352 4.59 19.11 -19.55
C GLY A 352 4.02 19.72 -20.82
N ILE A 353 3.81 21.04 -20.80
CA ILE A 353 3.99 22.06 -21.85
C ILE A 353 3.47 23.37 -21.23
N PHE A 354 4.41 24.18 -20.75
CA PHE A 354 4.33 25.63 -20.55
C PHE A 354 5.75 26.16 -20.77
#